data_AF-R9IQ23-F1
#
_entry.id   AF-R9IQ23-F1
#
_cell.length_a   1.000
_cell.length_b   1.000
_cell.length_c   1.000
_cell.angle_alpha   90.00
_cell.angle_beta   90.00
_cell.angle_gamma   90.00
#
_symmetry.space_group_name_H-M   'P 1'
#
loop_
_entity.id
_entity.type
_entity.pdbx_description
1 polymer ?
#
loop_
_entity_poly.entity_id
_entity_poly.type
_entity_poly.pdbx_seq_one_letter_code
_entity_poly.pdbx_strand_id
1 'polypeptide(L)'
;MIEIINGIFSNRMLFIVGVTYCVPITIALIILFFVKSSRDERGRAIIGKASIIAMIVFILLVNGFAKLSSHININYLTTANYVQWLYDIVLTVEVVAILIYKRLE
;
A
#
# COMPACT_ATOMS: atom_id res chain seq x y z
N MET A 1 -5.34 1.95 -24.76
CA MET A 1 -4.68 1.69 -23.45
C MET A 1 -4.84 2.84 -22.47
N ILE A 2 -4.42 4.06 -22.83
CA ILE A 2 -4.52 5.25 -21.95
C ILE A 2 -5.97 5.57 -21.55
N GLU A 3 -6.93 5.45 -22.45
CA GLU A 3 -8.36 5.64 -22.14
C GLU A 3 -8.91 4.62 -21.13
N ILE A 4 -8.45 3.36 -21.22
CA ILE A 4 -8.82 2.31 -20.26
C ILE A 4 -8.27 2.66 -18.87
N ILE A 5 -7.01 3.10 -18.82
CA ILE A 5 -6.37 3.55 -17.58
C ILE A 5 -7.14 4.74 -16.99
N ASN A 6 -7.48 5.75 -17.80
CA ASN A 6 -8.31 6.88 -17.37
C ASN A 6 -9.67 6.43 -16.83
N GLY A 7 -10.32 5.46 -17.49
CA GLY A 7 -11.60 4.90 -17.06
C GLY A 7 -11.51 4.19 -15.71
N ILE A 8 -10.42 3.44 -15.48
CA ILE A 8 -10.17 2.75 -14.21
C ILE A 8 -9.92 3.76 -13.08
N PHE A 9 -9.03 4.73 -13.28
CA PHE A 9 -8.71 5.73 -12.25
C PHE A 9 -9.83 6.75 -12.03
N SER A 10 -10.75 6.92 -12.97
CA SER A 10 -11.94 7.79 -12.79
C SER A 10 -13.14 7.02 -12.22
N ASN A 11 -12.96 5.77 -11.78
CA ASN A 11 -14.05 4.95 -11.26
C ASN A 11 -14.27 5.18 -9.76
N ARG A 12 -15.46 5.67 -9.40
CA ARG A 12 -15.84 5.89 -7.98
C ARG A 12 -15.97 4.58 -7.19
N MET A 13 -16.38 3.49 -7.82
CA MET A 13 -16.47 2.19 -7.16
C MET A 13 -15.09 1.69 -6.74
N LEU A 14 -14.07 1.90 -7.59
CA LEU A 14 -12.68 1.56 -7.30
C LEU A 14 -12.15 2.32 -6.08
N PHE A 15 -12.60 3.57 -5.90
CA PHE A 15 -12.26 4.37 -4.73
C PHE A 15 -12.89 3.81 -3.45
N ILE A 16 -14.19 3.53 -3.49
CA ILE A 16 -14.94 2.99 -2.34
C ILE A 16 -14.35 1.65 -1.89
N VAL A 17 -14.02 0.78 -2.84
CA VAL A 17 -13.36 -0.51 -2.56
C VAL A 17 -12.01 -0.29 -1.89
N GLY A 18 -11.17 0.60 -2.42
CA GLY A 18 -9.88 0.93 -1.82
C GLY A 18 -10.03 1.43 -0.38
N VAL A 19 -10.88 2.42 -0.14
CA VAL A 19 -11.13 2.94 1.23
C VAL A 19 -11.62 1.84 2.18
N THR A 20 -12.54 0.98 1.70
CA THR A 20 -13.10 -0.11 2.51
C THR A 20 -12.05 -1.18 2.82
N TYR A 21 -11.10 -1.42 1.91
CA TYR A 21 -9.98 -2.34 2.10
C TYR A 21 -8.88 -1.75 3.00
N CYS A 22 -8.64 -0.43 2.92
CA CYS A 22 -7.63 0.28 3.67
C CYS A 22 -7.83 0.17 5.20
N VAL A 23 -9.08 0.23 5.63
CA VAL A 23 -9.44 0.16 7.05
C VAL A 23 -8.98 -1.16 7.70
N PRO A 24 -9.38 -2.35 7.23
CA PRO A 24 -8.96 -3.61 7.83
C PRO A 24 -7.45 -3.85 7.72
N ILE A 25 -6.80 -3.47 6.61
CA ILE A 25 -5.35 -3.67 6.46
C ILE A 25 -4.55 -2.77 7.41
N THR A 26 -5.01 -1.54 7.63
CA THR A 26 -4.41 -0.61 8.61
C THR A 26 -4.58 -1.15 10.03
N ILE A 27 -5.76 -1.64 10.37
CA ILE A 27 -6.02 -2.27 11.69
C ILE A 27 -5.09 -3.48 11.88
N ALA A 28 -4.94 -4.32 10.85
CA ALA A 28 -4.04 -5.48 10.90
C ALA A 28 -2.58 -5.06 11.13
N LEU A 29 -2.10 -4.01 10.45
CA LEU A 29 -0.75 -3.50 10.64
C LEU A 29 -0.53 -2.95 12.05
N ILE A 30 -1.49 -2.18 12.58
CA ILE A 30 -1.42 -1.66 13.96
C ILE A 30 -1.32 -2.83 14.94
N ILE A 31 -2.18 -3.84 14.82
CA ILE A 31 -2.12 -5.03 15.67
C ILE A 31 -0.74 -5.68 15.57
N LEU A 32 -0.21 -5.86 14.35
CA LEU A 32 1.11 -6.45 14.14
C LEU A 32 2.23 -5.65 14.79
N PHE A 33 2.16 -4.33 14.87
CA PHE A 33 3.17 -3.53 15.59
C PHE A 33 3.08 -3.66 17.11
N PHE A 34 1.87 -3.82 17.67
CA PHE A 34 1.68 -3.86 19.13
C PHE A 34 1.63 -5.25 19.76
N VAL A 35 1.51 -6.33 18.96
CA VAL A 35 1.59 -7.70 19.47
C VAL A 35 2.92 -7.94 20.19
N LYS A 36 2.87 -8.66 21.32
CA LYS A 36 4.02 -8.91 22.20
C LYS A 36 5.25 -9.43 21.45
N SER A 37 5.07 -10.35 20.49
CA SER A 37 6.17 -10.91 19.68
C SER A 37 6.89 -9.89 18.79
N SER A 38 6.27 -8.75 18.50
CA SER A 38 6.87 -7.66 17.73
C SER A 38 7.70 -6.70 18.59
N ARG A 39 7.48 -6.68 19.91
CA ARG A 39 8.16 -5.76 20.83
C ARG A 39 9.56 -6.21 21.20
N ASP A 40 9.86 -7.49 21.05
CA ASP A 40 11.19 -8.05 21.26
C ASP A 40 12.16 -7.54 20.17
N GLU A 41 13.47 -7.61 20.44
CA GLU A 41 14.50 -7.20 19.46
C GLU A 41 14.33 -7.90 18.11
N ARG A 42 14.06 -9.21 18.15
CA ARG A 42 13.78 -10.02 16.97
C ARG A 42 12.55 -9.53 16.20
N GLY A 43 11.46 -9.24 16.90
CA GLY A 43 10.24 -8.71 16.31
C GLY A 43 10.44 -7.37 15.62
N ARG A 44 11.23 -6.48 16.24
CA ARG A 44 11.60 -5.17 15.66
C ARG A 44 12.50 -5.32 14.42
N ALA A 45 13.42 -6.28 14.42
CA ALA A 45 14.24 -6.56 13.25
C ALA A 45 13.41 -7.06 12.05
N ILE A 46 12.40 -7.91 12.31
CA ILE A 46 11.45 -8.37 11.28
C ILE A 46 10.66 -7.20 10.68
N ILE A 47 10.11 -6.34 11.54
CA ILE A 47 9.40 -5.12 11.08
C ILE A 47 10.33 -4.25 10.25
N GLY A 48 11.56 -4.01 10.70
CA GLY A 48 12.53 -3.21 9.95
C GLY A 48 12.82 -3.75 8.55
N LYS A 49 12.98 -5.08 8.39
CA LYS A 49 13.17 -5.72 7.08
C LYS A 49 11.94 -5.55 6.19
N ALA A 50 10.74 -5.76 6.74
CA ALA A 50 9.49 -5.58 6.01
C ALA A 50 9.31 -4.13 5.52
N SER A 51 9.57 -3.15 6.41
CA SER A 51 9.49 -1.72 6.10
C SER A 51 10.42 -1.29 4.98
N ILE A 52 11.61 -1.89 4.86
CA ILE A 52 12.51 -1.62 3.73
C ILE A 52 11.88 -2.10 2.41
N ILE A 53 11.25 -3.29 2.40
CA ILE A 53 10.58 -3.81 1.20
C ILE A 53 9.40 -2.93 0.80
N ALA A 54 8.56 -2.54 1.77
CA ALA A 54 7.42 -1.66 1.50
C ALA A 54 7.89 -0.27 1.01
N MET A 55 8.99 0.26 1.53
CA MET A 55 9.58 1.51 1.04
C MET A 55 10.05 1.41 -0.42
N ILE A 56 10.69 0.31 -0.82
CA ILE A 56 11.08 0.09 -2.21
C ILE A 56 9.84 0.09 -3.12
N VAL A 57 8.78 -0.62 -2.72
CA VAL A 57 7.51 -0.65 -3.47
C VAL A 57 6.91 0.75 -3.57
N PHE A 58 6.87 1.51 -2.47
CA PHE A 58 6.39 2.89 -2.46
C PHE A 58 7.14 3.77 -3.48
N ILE A 59 8.48 3.72 -3.49
CA ILE A 59 9.30 4.48 -4.43
C ILE A 59 8.95 4.14 -5.87
N LEU A 60 8.79 2.85 -6.20
CA LEU A 60 8.42 2.40 -7.54
C LEU A 60 7.02 2.90 -7.96
N LEU A 61 6.04 2.81 -7.06
CA LEU A 61 4.67 3.23 -7.33
C LEU A 61 4.56 4.75 -7.54
N VAL A 62 5.22 5.55 -6.70
CA VAL A 62 5.22 7.02 -6.79
C VAL A 62 5.85 7.48 -8.10
N ASN A 63 7.01 6.93 -8.46
CA ASN A 63 7.67 7.28 -9.72
C ASN A 63 6.87 6.79 -10.94
N GLY A 64 6.28 5.60 -10.86
CA GLY A 64 5.38 5.06 -11.89
C GLY A 64 4.20 5.98 -12.16
N PHE A 65 3.60 6.53 -11.11
CA PHE A 65 2.51 7.50 -11.25
C PHE A 65 2.95 8.87 -11.72
N ALA A 66 4.08 9.38 -11.26
CA ALA A 66 4.61 10.64 -11.76
C ALA A 66 4.80 10.59 -13.29
N LYS A 67 5.23 9.43 -13.82
CA LYS A 67 5.30 9.21 -15.26
C LYS A 67 3.90 9.09 -15.89
N LEU A 68 2.99 8.35 -15.27
CA LEU A 68 1.64 8.14 -15.79
C LEU A 68 0.80 9.42 -15.80
N SER A 69 0.97 10.29 -14.81
CA SER A 69 0.21 11.52 -14.60
C SER A 69 0.32 12.48 -15.78
N SER A 70 1.46 12.48 -16.49
CA SER A 70 1.66 13.25 -17.72
C SER A 70 0.84 12.75 -18.93
N HIS A 71 0.24 11.55 -18.84
CA HIS A 71 -0.52 10.90 -19.92
C HIS A 71 -2.01 10.71 -19.58
N ILE A 72 -2.45 11.03 -18.36
CA ILE A 72 -3.83 10.84 -17.89
C ILE A 72 -4.47 12.18 -17.51
N ASN A 73 -5.80 12.24 -17.53
CA ASN A 73 -6.52 13.44 -17.09
C ASN A 73 -6.56 13.48 -15.56
N ILE A 74 -5.84 14.42 -14.96
CA ILE A 74 -5.76 14.55 -13.50
C ILE A 74 -6.93 15.39 -13.00
N ASN A 75 -7.83 14.74 -12.28
CA ASN A 75 -8.88 15.35 -11.48
C ASN A 75 -8.89 14.78 -10.05
N TYR A 76 -9.69 15.37 -9.17
CA TYR A 76 -9.79 14.95 -7.77
C TYR A 76 -9.98 13.43 -7.61
N LEU A 77 -10.90 12.83 -8.38
CA LEU A 77 -11.21 11.40 -8.24
C LEU A 77 -10.04 10.51 -8.69
N THR A 78 -9.37 10.86 -9.78
CA THR A 78 -8.18 10.13 -10.25
C THR A 78 -7.03 10.21 -9.26
N THR A 79 -6.78 11.38 -8.67
CA THR A 79 -5.76 11.56 -7.64
C THR A 79 -6.13 10.80 -6.38
N ALA A 80 -7.39 10.89 -5.92
CA ALA A 80 -7.87 10.18 -4.75
C ALA A 80 -7.76 8.66 -4.93
N ASN A 81 -8.16 8.14 -6.09
CA ASN A 81 -8.00 6.73 -6.43
C ASN A 81 -6.54 6.29 -6.40
N TYR A 82 -5.67 7.05 -7.05
CA TYR A 82 -4.25 6.71 -7.07
C TYR A 82 -3.64 6.69 -5.66
N VAL A 83 -3.86 7.75 -4.89
CA VAL A 83 -3.34 7.87 -3.53
C VAL A 83 -3.88 6.74 -2.65
N GLN A 84 -5.16 6.41 -2.76
CA GLN A 84 -5.79 5.32 -2.02
C GLN A 84 -5.11 3.98 -2.31
N TRP A 85 -4.99 3.62 -3.59
CA TRP A 85 -4.39 2.34 -3.99
C TRP A 85 -2.87 2.29 -3.76
N LEU A 86 -2.17 3.42 -3.79
CA LEU A 86 -0.79 3.50 -3.34
C LEU A 86 -0.68 3.07 -1.87
N TYR A 87 -1.50 3.65 -0.99
CA TYR A 87 -1.47 3.29 0.44
C TYR A 87 -1.83 1.82 0.63
N ASP A 88 -2.90 1.37 -0.02
CA ASP A 88 -3.37 0.00 0.11
C ASP A 88 -2.28 -1.00 -0.27
N ILE A 89 -1.62 -0.83 -1.42
CA ILE A 89 -0.55 -1.74 -1.87
C ILE A 89 0.64 -1.72 -0.90
N VAL A 90 1.07 -0.55 -0.45
CA VAL A 90 2.22 -0.42 0.47
C VAL A 90 1.92 -1.11 1.80
N LEU A 91 0.73 -0.88 2.36
CA LEU A 91 0.30 -1.52 3.61
C LEU A 91 0.16 -3.04 3.45
N THR A 92 -0.38 -3.51 2.33
CA THR A 92 -0.48 -4.95 2.05
C THR A 92 0.91 -5.59 1.98
N VAL A 93 1.85 -4.96 1.28
CA VAL A 93 3.23 -5.47 1.18
C VAL A 93 3.88 -5.52 2.56
N GLU A 94 3.72 -4.48 3.37
CA GLU A 94 4.25 -4.43 4.74
C GLU A 94 3.69 -5.58 5.59
N VAL A 95 2.37 -5.72 5.64
CA VAL A 95 1.68 -6.76 6.41
C VAL A 95 2.11 -8.15 5.95
N VAL A 96 2.11 -8.41 4.64
CA VAL A 96 2.50 -9.70 4.07
C VAL A 96 3.96 -10.01 4.38
N ALA A 97 4.88 -9.05 4.23
CA ALA A 97 6.29 -9.23 4.53
C ALA A 97 6.49 -9.55 6.02
N ILE A 98 5.83 -8.81 6.94
CA ILE A 98 5.88 -9.11 8.39
C ILE A 98 5.40 -10.54 8.66
N LEU A 99 4.28 -10.95 8.08
CA LEU A 99 3.72 -12.29 8.30
C LEU A 99 4.63 -13.40 7.77
N ILE A 100 5.26 -13.19 6.60
CA ILE A 100 6.23 -14.13 6.02
C ILE A 100 7.45 -14.25 6.93
N TYR A 101 8.07 -13.13 7.32
CA TYR A 101 9.27 -13.17 8.16
C TYR A 101 8.99 -13.75 9.54
N LYS A 102 7.84 -13.46 10.17
CA LYS A 102 7.44 -14.09 11.44
C LYS A 102 7.25 -15.61 11.34
N ARG A 103 7.00 -16.15 10.14
CA ARG A 103 6.86 -17.59 9.91
C ARG A 103 8.20 -18.27 9.62
N LEU A 104 9.14 -17.55 9.03
CA LEU A 104 10.46 -18.06 8.65
C LEU A 104 11.49 -17.94 9.77
N GLU A 105 11.39 -16.89 10.58
CA GLU A 105 12.26 -16.62 11.73
C GLU A 105 11.51 -16.93 13.04
#